data_AF-A0A1I0RWH8-F1
#
_entry.id   AF-A0A1I0RWH8-F1
#
_cell.length_a   1.000
_cell.length_b   1.000
_cell.length_c   1.000
_cell.angle_alpha   90.00
_cell.angle_beta   90.00
_cell.angle_gamma   90.00
#
_symmetry.space_group_name_H-M   'P 1'
#
loop_
_entity.id
_entity.type
_entity.pdbx_description
1 polymer ?
#
loop_
_entity_poly.entity_id
_entity_poly.type
_entity_poly.pdbx_seq_one_letter_code
_entity_poly.pdbx_strand_id
1 'polypeptide(L)'
;MKQVHLLASIVIASLLIYSCGSGSDSGSQSSSSNAAGDSSMVTQRDKTADQAVLDGKGKGKFTEVKLTHPLDKAMLAKGKIVYDVKCGACHKLTGEKLVGPGWKGVTDRRKPEWIMNFVTNTDEMIDKDPAAQAMLEQCMVRMPNQHLSDEEAMNVLEFMRDNDGKN
;
A
#
# COMPACT_ATOMS: atom_id res chain seq x y z
N MET A 1 -12.29 9.48 -51.07
CA MET A 1 -11.52 9.25 -52.31
C MET A 1 -10.22 10.05 -52.21
N LYS A 2 -9.06 9.43 -52.54
CA LYS A 2 -7.75 9.94 -53.04
C LYS A 2 -7.45 11.46 -52.90
N GLN A 3 -6.27 11.96 -52.49
CA GLN A 3 -4.86 11.50 -52.64
C GLN A 3 -4.18 11.21 -51.28
N VAL A 4 -2.96 10.65 -51.12
CA VAL A 4 -1.94 10.04 -52.02
C VAL A 4 -0.88 10.94 -52.70
N HIS A 5 0.06 11.50 -51.92
CA HIS A 5 1.47 11.78 -52.31
C HIS A 5 2.34 11.48 -51.06
N LEU A 6 3.29 10.54 -51.00
CA LEU A 6 4.44 10.18 -51.86
C LEU A 6 5.62 11.17 -51.75
N LEU A 7 6.76 10.62 -51.27
CA LEU A 7 8.17 11.09 -51.25
C LEU A 7 8.73 10.94 -49.81
N ALA A 8 9.32 9.80 -49.42
CA ALA A 8 10.60 9.20 -49.86
C ALA A 8 11.84 9.78 -49.16
N SER A 9 12.41 8.97 -48.26
CA SER A 9 13.84 8.87 -47.91
C SER A 9 14.58 10.10 -47.34
N ILE A 10 15.19 9.91 -46.16
CA ILE A 10 16.66 9.91 -46.00
C ILE A 10 17.01 9.21 -44.68
N VAL A 11 17.91 8.22 -44.77
CA VAL A 11 18.57 7.58 -43.63
C VAL A 11 19.87 8.32 -43.37
N ILE A 12 20.07 8.85 -42.16
CA ILE A 12 21.41 9.15 -41.63
C ILE A 12 21.47 8.66 -40.18
N ALA A 13 22.20 7.57 -39.97
CA ALA A 13 22.66 7.20 -38.64
C ALA A 13 23.85 8.09 -38.27
N SER A 14 23.97 8.48 -37.00
CA SER A 14 25.14 9.24 -36.50
C SER A 14 25.51 8.78 -35.09
N LEU A 15 26.26 7.69 -35.06
CA LEU A 15 27.06 7.28 -33.90
C LEU A 15 28.29 8.20 -33.82
N LEU A 16 28.39 9.03 -32.78
CA LEU A 16 29.64 9.68 -32.39
C LEU A 16 29.87 9.62 -30.88
N ILE A 17 30.73 8.67 -30.54
CA ILE A 17 31.48 8.47 -29.29
C ILE A 17 32.32 9.69 -28.88
N TYR A 18 32.16 10.14 -27.63
CA TYR A 18 33.11 10.88 -26.77
C TYR A 18 32.48 10.86 -25.34
N SER A 19 33.17 10.87 -24.20
CA SER A 19 34.60 10.99 -23.90
C SER A 19 34.93 10.22 -22.61
N CYS A 20 36.18 9.81 -22.42
CA CYS A 20 36.65 9.20 -21.16
C CYS A 20 37.21 10.28 -20.22
N GLY A 21 36.67 10.37 -19.00
CA GLY A 21 37.11 11.32 -17.96
C GLY A 21 38.01 10.65 -16.92
N SER A 22 39.30 10.97 -16.94
CA SER A 22 40.28 10.55 -15.92
C SER A 22 40.17 11.41 -14.66
N GLY A 23 40.24 10.79 -13.48
CA GLY A 23 40.17 11.47 -12.19
C GLY A 23 40.53 10.54 -11.04
N SER A 24 41.83 10.34 -10.83
CA SER A 24 42.36 9.53 -9.73
C SER A 24 42.24 10.24 -8.39
N ASP A 25 41.85 9.53 -7.33
CA ASP A 25 42.33 9.86 -5.98
C ASP A 25 42.63 8.59 -5.18
N SER A 26 43.54 8.68 -4.21
CA SER A 26 44.25 7.54 -3.62
C SER A 26 44.18 7.49 -2.10
N GLY A 27 44.01 6.29 -1.55
CA GLY A 27 44.11 6.00 -0.12
C GLY A 27 42.76 5.78 0.55
N SER A 28 42.61 4.83 1.48
CA SER A 28 43.61 3.91 2.04
C SER A 28 42.97 2.64 2.63
N GLN A 29 43.78 1.58 2.72
CA GLN A 29 43.91 0.58 3.82
C GLN A 29 42.77 0.46 4.87
N SER A 30 42.37 -0.71 5.38
CA SER A 30 42.92 -2.07 5.22
C SER A 30 42.03 -3.12 5.92
N SER A 31 42.26 -4.41 5.59
CA SER A 31 42.14 -5.59 6.47
C SER A 31 40.80 -5.95 7.14
N SER A 32 40.16 -6.97 6.55
CA SER A 32 39.64 -8.19 7.20
C SER A 32 39.45 -8.25 8.72
N SER A 33 38.22 -8.54 9.16
CA SER A 33 37.93 -9.71 10.01
C SER A 33 36.43 -9.97 10.14
N ASN A 34 36.03 -11.25 10.08
CA ASN A 34 34.66 -11.66 10.36
C ASN A 34 34.42 -11.69 11.89
N ALA A 35 33.34 -11.06 12.34
CA ALA A 35 32.73 -11.36 13.63
C ALA A 35 31.21 -11.43 13.44
N ALA A 36 30.61 -12.60 13.69
CA ALA A 36 29.18 -12.81 13.50
C ALA A 36 28.39 -12.10 14.60
N GLY A 37 27.70 -11.01 14.24
CA GLY A 37 26.67 -10.36 15.04
C GLY A 37 25.31 -10.50 14.35
N ASP A 38 24.34 -11.09 15.04
CA ASP A 38 23.05 -11.54 14.53
C ASP A 38 22.24 -10.53 13.68
N SER A 39 22.31 -10.67 12.35
CA SER A 39 21.41 -10.00 11.39
C SER A 39 20.16 -10.82 11.05
N SER A 40 19.91 -11.95 11.72
CA SER A 40 18.87 -12.91 11.34
C SER A 40 17.46 -12.33 11.48
N MET A 41 17.25 -11.41 12.42
CA MET A 41 15.94 -10.82 12.68
C MET A 41 15.46 -9.81 11.60
N VAL A 42 16.37 -9.21 10.83
CA VAL A 42 16.01 -8.30 9.72
C VAL A 42 15.54 -9.11 8.51
N THR A 43 16.35 -10.08 8.07
CA THR A 43 16.07 -10.91 6.89
C THR A 43 14.77 -11.73 7.02
N GLN A 44 14.36 -12.12 8.24
CA GLN A 44 13.09 -12.81 8.45
C GLN A 44 11.88 -11.88 8.37
N ARG A 45 11.98 -10.65 8.91
CA ARG A 45 10.88 -9.68 8.87
C ARG A 45 10.56 -9.29 7.42
N ASP A 46 11.58 -8.99 6.62
CA ASP A 46 11.38 -8.60 5.22
C ASP A 46 10.76 -9.74 4.39
N LYS A 47 11.26 -10.98 4.52
CA LYS A 47 10.68 -12.16 3.85
C LYS A 47 9.22 -12.41 4.24
N THR A 48 8.89 -12.26 5.52
CA THR A 48 7.52 -12.47 6.01
C THR A 48 6.59 -11.36 5.53
N ALA A 49 7.07 -10.12 5.46
CA ALA A 49 6.34 -8.99 4.91
C ALA A 49 6.17 -9.09 3.38
N ASP A 50 7.14 -9.65 2.65
CA ASP A 50 7.02 -9.91 1.21
C ASP A 50 5.97 -11.00 0.95
N GLN A 51 5.99 -12.09 1.71
CA GLN A 51 4.94 -13.12 1.62
C GLN A 51 3.56 -12.56 1.98
N ALA A 52 3.44 -11.71 2.99
CA ALA A 52 2.16 -11.10 3.37
C ALA A 52 1.54 -10.22 2.26
N VAL A 53 2.35 -9.57 1.42
CA VAL A 53 1.87 -8.87 0.21
C VAL A 53 1.42 -9.86 -0.85
N LEU A 54 2.19 -10.92 -1.13
CA LEU A 54 1.80 -11.97 -2.08
C LEU A 54 0.49 -12.67 -1.66
N ASP A 55 0.28 -12.86 -0.36
CA ASP A 55 -0.93 -13.42 0.22
C ASP A 55 -2.11 -12.42 0.26
N GLY A 56 -1.92 -11.16 -0.18
CA GLY A 56 -2.96 -10.12 -0.16
C GLY A 56 -3.36 -9.64 1.24
N LYS A 57 -2.48 -9.82 2.25
CA LYS A 57 -2.61 -9.31 3.63
C LYS A 57 -1.89 -7.97 3.83
N GLY A 58 -1.01 -7.61 2.90
CA GLY A 58 -0.27 -6.35 2.90
C GLY A 58 0.91 -6.28 3.86
N LYS A 59 1.56 -5.11 3.94
CA LYS A 59 2.70 -4.81 4.80
C LYS A 59 2.26 -4.37 6.21
N GLY A 60 2.36 -5.26 7.19
CA GLY A 60 2.18 -4.86 8.59
C GLY A 60 2.15 -6.02 9.59
N LYS A 61 1.74 -5.71 10.82
CA LYS A 61 1.73 -6.64 11.97
C LYS A 61 0.55 -7.61 11.97
N PHE A 62 -0.55 -7.31 11.28
CA PHE A 62 -1.73 -8.16 11.24
C PHE A 62 -1.54 -9.26 10.20
N THR A 63 -1.27 -10.48 10.68
CA THR A 63 -1.12 -11.69 9.86
C THR A 63 -2.31 -12.65 9.97
N GLU A 64 -3.16 -12.47 10.98
CA GLU A 64 -4.44 -13.13 11.20
C GLU A 64 -5.39 -12.12 11.88
N VAL A 65 -6.62 -12.01 11.40
CA VAL A 65 -7.67 -11.20 12.04
C VAL A 65 -8.90 -12.08 12.31
N LYS A 66 -9.27 -12.19 13.59
CA LYS A 66 -10.44 -12.97 14.02
C LYS A 66 -11.71 -12.15 13.86
N LEU A 67 -12.59 -12.61 12.98
CA LEU A 67 -13.90 -12.02 12.75
C LEU A 67 -14.94 -12.58 13.72
N THR A 68 -15.79 -11.70 14.22
CA THR A 68 -17.04 -11.98 14.96
C THR A 68 -18.11 -12.51 14.02
N HIS A 69 -18.91 -13.47 14.48
CA HIS A 69 -20.11 -13.97 13.80
C HIS A 69 -21.11 -14.45 14.87
N PRO A 70 -22.33 -13.88 14.99
CA PRO A 70 -22.81 -12.67 14.30
C PRO A 70 -21.99 -11.42 14.64
N LEU A 71 -22.22 -10.31 13.92
CA LEU A 71 -21.57 -9.02 14.22
C LEU A 71 -21.84 -8.55 15.65
N ASP A 72 -20.81 -7.97 16.29
CA ASP A 72 -20.91 -7.40 17.62
C ASP A 72 -21.46 -5.97 17.57
N LYS A 73 -22.65 -5.78 18.15
CA LYS A 73 -23.36 -4.49 18.13
C LYS A 73 -22.63 -3.36 18.87
N ALA A 74 -21.81 -3.67 19.87
CA ALA A 74 -21.00 -2.67 20.56
C ALA A 74 -19.79 -2.26 19.72
N MET A 75 -19.15 -3.21 19.03
CA MET A 75 -18.10 -2.92 18.05
C MET A 75 -18.65 -2.09 16.88
N LEU A 76 -19.85 -2.39 16.35
CA LEU A 76 -20.51 -1.59 15.33
C LEU A 76 -20.74 -0.13 15.76
N ALA A 77 -21.27 0.07 16.97
CA ALA A 77 -21.51 1.41 17.49
C ALA A 77 -20.21 2.21 17.64
N LYS A 78 -19.14 1.58 18.18
CA LYS A 78 -17.80 2.18 18.25
C LYS A 78 -17.21 2.46 16.86
N GLY A 79 -17.35 1.52 15.94
CA GLY A 79 -16.84 1.59 14.57
C GLY A 79 -17.47 2.71 13.76
N LYS A 80 -18.77 2.94 13.94
CA LYS A 80 -19.45 4.10 13.36
C LYS A 80 -18.89 5.42 13.89
N ILE A 81 -18.61 5.52 15.20
CA ILE A 81 -17.99 6.73 15.78
C ILE A 81 -16.60 6.96 15.18
N VAL A 82 -15.79 5.90 15.03
CA VAL A 82 -14.48 5.98 14.35
C VAL A 82 -14.65 6.45 12.90
N TYR A 83 -15.62 5.92 12.16
CA TYR A 83 -15.91 6.38 10.79
C TYR A 83 -16.31 7.87 10.77
N ASP A 84 -17.29 8.27 11.58
CA ASP A 84 -17.83 9.64 11.62
C ASP A 84 -16.72 10.67 11.93
N VAL A 85 -15.78 10.34 12.82
CA VAL A 85 -14.71 11.24 13.29
C VAL A 85 -13.44 11.18 12.42
N LYS A 86 -13.00 9.99 11.99
CA LYS A 86 -11.67 9.79 11.33
C LYS A 86 -11.75 9.45 9.84
N CYS A 87 -12.92 9.13 9.27
CA CYS A 87 -13.01 8.60 7.90
C CYS A 87 -14.04 9.30 6.99
N GLY A 88 -15.20 9.70 7.53
CA GLY A 88 -16.36 10.18 6.75
C GLY A 88 -16.14 11.51 6.02
N ALA A 89 -15.12 12.29 6.43
CA ALA A 89 -14.68 13.47 5.70
C ALA A 89 -14.07 13.14 4.32
N CYS A 90 -13.51 11.94 4.16
CA CYS A 90 -12.78 11.51 2.96
C CYS A 90 -13.45 10.36 2.19
N HIS A 91 -14.19 9.48 2.88
CA HIS A 91 -14.79 8.27 2.32
C HIS A 91 -16.31 8.29 2.44
N LYS A 92 -17.00 7.78 1.42
CA LYS A 92 -18.45 7.49 1.47
C LYS A 92 -18.67 6.01 1.79
N LEU A 93 -19.80 5.72 2.45
CA LEU A 93 -20.32 4.36 2.64
C LEU A 93 -20.74 3.67 1.33
N THR A 94 -21.07 4.47 0.30
CA THR A 94 -21.41 4.02 -1.05
C THR A 94 -20.16 3.61 -1.85
N GLY A 95 -20.30 3.34 -3.15
CA GLY A 95 -19.16 3.17 -4.06
C GLY A 95 -18.57 4.48 -4.60
N GLU A 96 -19.13 5.62 -4.22
CA GLU A 96 -18.72 6.94 -4.70
C GLU A 96 -17.36 7.35 -4.10
N LYS A 97 -16.43 7.82 -4.95
CA LYS A 97 -15.18 8.45 -4.53
C LYS A 97 -15.46 9.89 -4.13
N LEU A 98 -15.03 10.29 -2.93
CA LEU A 98 -15.05 11.69 -2.48
C LEU A 98 -13.62 12.26 -2.53
N VAL A 99 -12.81 11.94 -1.51
CA VAL A 99 -11.35 12.13 -1.54
C VAL A 99 -10.69 10.77 -1.71
N GLY A 100 -11.01 9.84 -0.80
CA GLY A 100 -10.71 8.42 -0.93
C GLY A 100 -11.82 7.63 -1.64
N PRO A 101 -11.59 6.34 -1.93
CA PRO A 101 -12.57 5.47 -2.56
C PRO A 101 -13.75 5.17 -1.62
N GLY A 102 -14.91 4.90 -2.22
CA GLY A 102 -16.10 4.47 -1.48
C GLY A 102 -15.94 3.07 -0.84
N TRP A 103 -16.56 2.90 0.32
CA TRP A 103 -16.43 1.69 1.14
C TRP A 103 -17.29 0.51 0.69
N LYS A 104 -18.36 0.71 -0.10
CA LYS A 104 -19.24 -0.39 -0.56
C LYS A 104 -18.43 -1.54 -1.16
N GLY A 105 -18.51 -2.73 -0.57
CA GLY A 105 -17.82 -3.95 -0.96
C GLY A 105 -16.31 -3.96 -0.67
N VAL A 106 -15.80 -3.12 0.24
CA VAL A 106 -14.38 -3.10 0.60
C VAL A 106 -13.93 -4.41 1.22
N THR A 107 -14.78 -5.05 2.03
CA THR A 107 -14.55 -6.35 2.67
C THR A 107 -14.67 -7.54 1.70
N ASP A 108 -15.22 -7.33 0.51
CA ASP A 108 -15.14 -8.29 -0.61
C ASP A 108 -13.84 -8.15 -1.40
N ARG A 109 -13.30 -6.92 -1.50
CA ARG A 109 -12.10 -6.59 -2.29
C ARG A 109 -10.79 -6.79 -1.52
N ARG A 110 -10.82 -6.71 -0.18
CA ARG A 110 -9.64 -6.70 0.69
C ARG A 110 -9.83 -7.69 1.84
N LYS A 111 -8.76 -8.39 2.18
CA LYS A 111 -8.73 -9.24 3.39
C LYS A 111 -8.81 -8.37 4.66
N PRO A 112 -9.40 -8.89 5.75
CA PRO A 112 -9.39 -8.24 7.06
C PRO A 112 -7.99 -7.76 7.49
N GLU A 113 -6.96 -8.59 7.32
CA GLU A 113 -5.56 -8.25 7.61
C GLU A 113 -5.09 -7.03 6.82
N TRP A 114 -5.42 -6.96 5.53
CA TRP A 114 -5.01 -5.84 4.66
C TRP A 114 -5.68 -4.54 5.09
N ILE A 115 -6.97 -4.59 5.45
CA ILE A 115 -7.68 -3.42 5.98
C ILE A 115 -7.03 -2.95 7.30
N MET A 116 -6.80 -3.88 8.24
CA MET A 116 -6.18 -3.58 9.53
C MET A 116 -4.76 -3.00 9.38
N ASN A 117 -3.93 -3.58 8.51
CA ASN A 117 -2.60 -3.05 8.20
C ASN A 117 -2.69 -1.67 7.54
N PHE A 118 -3.62 -1.45 6.59
CA PHE A 118 -3.77 -0.16 5.91
C PHE A 118 -4.21 0.98 6.83
N VAL A 119 -5.17 0.75 7.73
CA VAL A 119 -5.68 1.82 8.62
C VAL A 119 -4.78 2.12 9.82
N THR A 120 -3.91 1.18 10.22
CA THR A 120 -2.95 1.38 11.34
C THR A 120 -1.53 1.73 10.91
N ASN A 121 -1.14 1.36 9.68
CA ASN A 121 0.20 1.53 9.12
C ASN A 121 0.14 2.16 7.71
N THR A 122 -0.71 3.19 7.55
CA THR A 122 -1.05 3.79 6.25
C THR A 122 0.18 4.23 5.47
N ASP A 123 1.19 4.75 6.15
CA ASP A 123 2.36 5.32 5.48
C ASP A 123 3.22 4.25 4.80
N GLU A 124 3.63 3.22 5.54
CA GLU A 124 4.42 2.11 4.98
C GLU A 124 3.61 1.29 3.96
N MET A 125 2.30 1.15 4.17
CA MET A 125 1.43 0.49 3.20
C MET A 125 1.41 1.26 1.87
N ILE A 126 1.20 2.58 1.87
CA ILE A 126 1.26 3.37 0.63
C ILE A 126 2.64 3.30 -0.02
N ASP A 127 3.72 3.28 0.77
CA ASP A 127 5.07 3.28 0.22
C ASP A 127 5.50 1.91 -0.33
N LYS A 128 4.94 0.79 0.16
CA LYS A 128 5.46 -0.57 -0.11
C LYS A 128 4.43 -1.63 -0.55
N ASP A 129 3.12 -1.42 -0.38
CA ASP A 129 2.08 -2.36 -0.82
C ASP A 129 1.57 -1.96 -2.22
N PRO A 130 1.73 -2.80 -3.26
CA PRO A 130 1.32 -2.46 -4.63
C PRO A 130 -0.18 -2.17 -4.75
N ALA A 131 -1.01 -2.77 -3.89
CA ALA A 131 -2.45 -2.56 -3.91
C ALA A 131 -2.84 -1.21 -3.28
N ALA A 132 -2.06 -0.69 -2.33
CA ALA A 132 -2.17 0.66 -1.80
C ALA A 132 -1.61 1.71 -2.79
N GLN A 133 -0.49 1.43 -3.44
CA GLN A 133 0.09 2.29 -4.49
C GLN A 133 -0.91 2.52 -5.64
N ALA A 134 -1.55 1.46 -6.14
CA ALA A 134 -2.59 1.56 -7.16
C ALA A 134 -3.81 2.40 -6.70
N MET A 135 -4.14 2.41 -5.40
CA MET A 135 -5.19 3.32 -4.87
C MET A 135 -4.71 4.76 -4.80
N LEU A 136 -3.44 5.02 -4.50
CA LEU A 136 -2.86 6.37 -4.50
C LEU A 136 -2.96 6.99 -5.90
N GLU A 137 -2.63 6.23 -6.95
CA GLU A 137 -2.78 6.66 -8.36
C GLU A 137 -4.24 6.99 -8.72
N GLN A 138 -5.20 6.21 -8.21
CA GLN A 138 -6.63 6.46 -8.44
C GLN A 138 -7.16 7.68 -7.66
N CYS A 139 -6.59 7.98 -6.50
CA CYS A 139 -7.06 9.05 -5.62
C CYS A 139 -6.35 10.39 -5.88
N MET A 140 -5.09 10.35 -6.30
CA MET A 140 -4.16 11.49 -6.40
C MET A 140 -3.94 12.26 -5.10
N VAL A 141 -4.38 11.68 -3.97
CA VAL A 141 -4.27 12.22 -2.62
C VAL A 141 -3.80 11.10 -1.72
N ARG A 142 -2.70 11.34 -0.99
CA ARG A 142 -2.17 10.40 0.00
C ARG A 142 -3.07 10.38 1.22
N MET A 143 -3.59 9.20 1.61
CA MET A 143 -4.32 9.09 2.87
C MET A 143 -3.34 9.36 4.03
N PRO A 144 -3.65 10.31 4.94
CA PRO A 144 -2.84 10.53 6.13
C PRO A 144 -3.15 9.45 7.16
N ASN A 145 -2.12 9.01 7.89
CA ASN A 145 -2.26 8.11 9.03
C ASN A 145 -3.24 8.70 10.06
N GLN A 146 -4.31 7.95 10.36
CA GLN A 146 -5.36 8.38 11.30
C GLN A 146 -5.07 7.98 12.75
N HIS A 147 -3.89 7.39 13.00
CA HIS A 147 -3.41 6.95 14.31
C HIS A 147 -4.45 6.14 15.07
N LEU A 148 -5.06 5.15 14.41
CA LEU A 148 -6.00 4.24 15.06
C LEU A 148 -5.26 3.33 16.04
N SER A 149 -5.86 3.09 17.20
CA SER A 149 -5.50 1.93 18.02
C SER A 149 -5.99 0.63 17.35
N ASP A 150 -5.44 -0.50 17.78
CA ASP A 150 -5.87 -1.80 17.26
C ASP A 150 -7.35 -2.09 17.57
N GLU A 151 -7.87 -1.57 18.68
CA GLU A 151 -9.31 -1.65 19.02
C GLU A 151 -10.15 -0.78 18.08
N GLU A 152 -9.76 0.47 17.84
CA GLU A 152 -10.46 1.36 16.90
C GLU A 152 -10.46 0.77 15.48
N ALA A 153 -9.34 0.17 15.06
CA ALA A 153 -9.21 -0.50 13.77
C ALA A 153 -10.13 -1.73 13.66
N MET A 154 -10.19 -2.58 14.70
CA MET A 154 -11.12 -3.72 14.73
C MET A 154 -12.60 -3.25 14.73
N ASN A 155 -12.92 -2.20 15.48
CA ASN A 155 -14.27 -1.64 15.53
C ASN A 155 -14.68 -1.07 14.16
N VAL A 156 -13.82 -0.32 13.47
CA VAL A 156 -14.16 0.25 12.16
C VAL A 156 -14.19 -0.82 11.05
N LEU A 157 -13.37 -1.87 11.14
CA LEU A 157 -13.49 -3.05 10.29
C LEU A 157 -14.84 -3.75 10.47
N GLU A 158 -15.32 -3.89 11.71
CA GLU A 158 -16.66 -4.42 11.98
C GLU A 158 -17.75 -3.58 11.31
N PHE A 159 -17.64 -2.25 11.38
CA PHE A 159 -18.57 -1.35 10.72
C PHE A 159 -18.49 -1.39 9.19
N MET A 160 -17.30 -1.61 8.60
CA MET A 160 -17.16 -1.90 7.16
C MET A 160 -17.86 -3.21 6.76
N ARG A 161 -17.82 -4.24 7.64
CA ARG A 161 -18.50 -5.53 7.40
C ARG A 161 -20.03 -5.37 7.39
N ASP A 162 -20.60 -4.61 8.31
CA ASP A 162 -22.04 -4.27 8.33
C ASP A 162 -22.45 -3.49 7.06
N ASN A 163 -21.67 -2.47 6.67
CA ASN A 163 -21.88 -1.71 5.43
C ASN A 163 -21.93 -2.59 4.17
N ASP A 164 -21.16 -3.68 4.18
CA ASP A 164 -21.05 -4.65 3.08
C ASP A 164 -21.99 -5.86 3.25
N GLY A 165 -22.93 -5.79 4.20
CA GLY A 165 -23.98 -6.80 4.42
C GLY A 165 -23.46 -8.14 4.95
N LYS A 166 -22.32 -8.15 5.64
CA LYS A 166 -21.82 -9.37 6.33
C LYS A 166 -22.59 -9.59 7.63
N ASN A 167 -22.60 -10.83 8.11
CA ASN A 167 -23.04 -11.21 9.45
C ASN A 167 -22.16 -12.35 9.96
#